data_AF-A0A662K8Q0-F1
#
_entry.id   AF-A0A662K8Q0-F1
#
_cell.length_a   1.000
_cell.length_b   1.000
_cell.length_c   1.000
_cell.angle_alpha   90.00
_cell.angle_beta   90.00
_cell.angle_gamma   90.00
#
_symmetry.space_group_name_H-M   'P 1'
#
loop_
_entity.id
_entity.type
_entity.pdbx_description
1 polymer ?
#
loop_
_entity_poly.entity_id
_entity_poly.type
_entity_poly.pdbx_seq_one_letter_code
_entity_poly.pdbx_strand_id
1 'polypeptide(L)'
;MVQAIFIVFGVPIISKEKLLLEQRTFKVERMGCRWKLIDALRLNILNLFGAFDFFKGRESFLEEIDKMIERVDNEALKLSGGLYSPLKGIEETEETLPTVKLREPEPVTREIKEEDKWVLTGIPGFDKLLRRGIPAGSNIIVAGGPGSGKTIFCLQTLYNAASRGKDCVYLSMEERPERLKGHMLSFGFNVKEISRTEHEILLRASGGGRISLKRIQPVQLARSIEALLEEASGTLPIKIDIVLDFIPEDFNAYLLALDSISAVETAFSGTRRQYRIYIEQLFRYFERLNLTTFIISESLEAPKRFSETGVEEFLADGIIVFYNFAGKTERIRGVEIYKLRGTSHARRIVPMEITDKGIVVYPDNPPLAMPL
;
A
#
# COMPACT_ATOMS: atom_id res chain seq x y z
N MET A 1 -3.03 14.06 -41.61
CA MET A 1 -3.02 14.35 -40.16
C MET A 1 -3.72 13.24 -39.35
N VAL A 2 -4.87 12.72 -39.76
CA VAL A 2 -5.51 11.54 -39.11
C VAL A 2 -4.68 10.25 -39.25
N GLN A 3 -3.94 10.06 -40.36
CA GLN A 3 -3.01 8.94 -40.50
C GLN A 3 -1.73 9.04 -39.64
N ALA A 4 -1.39 10.23 -39.11
CA ALA A 4 -0.16 10.42 -38.33
C ALA A 4 -0.33 10.06 -36.85
N ILE A 5 -1.56 10.08 -36.33
CA ILE A 5 -1.86 9.79 -34.92
C ILE A 5 -1.92 8.27 -34.66
N PHE A 6 -2.30 7.47 -35.65
CA PHE A 6 -2.41 6.01 -35.50
C PHE A 6 -1.06 5.28 -35.48
N ILE A 7 0.02 5.90 -35.99
CA ILE A 7 1.36 5.29 -36.03
C ILE A 7 2.09 5.41 -34.67
N VAL A 8 1.73 6.39 -33.84
CA VAL A 8 2.42 6.66 -32.57
C VAL A 8 1.92 5.79 -31.42
N PHE A 9 0.69 5.28 -31.47
CA PHE A 9 0.04 4.62 -30.31
C PHE A 9 -0.33 3.14 -30.49
N GLY A 10 0.18 2.47 -31.53
CA GLY A 10 0.16 1.00 -31.59
C GLY A 10 -1.22 0.32 -31.55
N VAL A 11 -2.29 1.02 -31.97
CA VAL A 11 -3.63 0.43 -32.06
C VAL A 11 -3.73 -0.34 -33.39
N PRO A 12 -4.02 -1.66 -33.39
CA PRO A 12 -4.01 -2.44 -34.63
C PRO A 12 -5.08 -1.98 -35.61
N ILE A 13 -4.69 -1.84 -36.87
CA ILE A 13 -5.58 -1.51 -38.01
C ILE A 13 -6.53 -2.70 -38.22
N ILE A 14 -7.79 -2.58 -37.80
CA ILE A 14 -8.83 -3.53 -38.21
C ILE A 14 -9.20 -3.17 -39.66
N SER A 15 -8.87 -4.03 -40.62
CA SER A 15 -9.21 -3.81 -42.03
C SER A 15 -10.72 -3.82 -42.23
N LYS A 16 -11.20 -3.04 -43.21
CA LYS A 16 -12.62 -2.91 -43.58
C LYS A 16 -13.28 -4.27 -43.85
N GLU A 17 -12.51 -5.25 -44.34
CA GLU A 17 -12.95 -6.62 -44.60
C GLU A 17 -13.17 -7.45 -43.32
N LYS A 18 -12.36 -7.24 -42.27
CA LYS A 18 -12.53 -7.93 -40.98
C LYS A 18 -13.80 -7.44 -40.25
N LEU A 19 -14.07 -6.15 -40.38
CA LEU A 19 -15.30 -5.50 -39.87
C LEU A 19 -16.57 -5.98 -40.61
N LEU A 20 -16.44 -6.37 -41.89
CA LEU A 20 -17.54 -6.96 -42.68
C LEU A 20 -17.72 -8.47 -42.42
N LEU A 21 -16.65 -9.19 -42.06
CA LEU A 21 -16.72 -10.61 -41.69
C LEU A 21 -17.43 -10.82 -40.35
N GLU A 22 -17.15 -9.96 -39.36
CA GLU A 22 -17.84 -9.97 -38.05
C GLU A 22 -19.31 -9.52 -38.15
N GLN A 23 -19.67 -8.76 -39.18
CA GLN A 23 -21.06 -8.38 -39.46
C GLN A 23 -21.93 -9.53 -39.99
N ARG A 24 -21.35 -10.60 -40.56
CA ARG A 24 -22.14 -11.74 -41.08
C ARG A 24 -22.49 -12.78 -40.03
N THR A 25 -21.77 -12.82 -38.90
CA THR A 25 -21.99 -13.80 -37.81
C THR A 25 -22.90 -13.28 -36.70
N PHE A 26 -23.16 -11.97 -36.63
CA PHE A 26 -24.11 -11.39 -35.68
C PHE A 26 -25.41 -10.96 -36.38
N LYS A 27 -26.29 -11.94 -36.61
CA LYS A 27 -27.67 -11.67 -37.00
C LYS A 27 -28.42 -11.15 -35.77
N VAL A 28 -28.63 -9.83 -35.77
CA VAL A 28 -29.72 -9.11 -35.10
C VAL A 28 -29.92 -9.45 -33.63
N GLU A 29 -29.26 -8.68 -32.75
CA GLU A 29 -29.95 -8.16 -31.56
C GLU A 29 -29.30 -6.86 -31.04
N ARG A 30 -30.10 -5.80 -31.17
CA ARG A 30 -30.05 -4.50 -30.46
C ARG A 30 -28.98 -3.47 -30.86
N MET A 31 -29.48 -2.34 -31.37
CA MET A 31 -28.86 -1.04 -31.68
C MET A 31 -27.96 -0.41 -30.60
N GLY A 32 -27.77 -1.04 -29.43
CA GLY A 32 -26.99 -0.48 -28.31
C GLY A 32 -25.46 -0.58 -28.48
N CYS A 33 -24.95 -1.48 -29.32
CA CYS A 33 -23.50 -1.70 -29.42
C CYS A 33 -22.76 -0.67 -30.29
N ARG A 34 -23.46 0.06 -31.18
CA ARG A 34 -22.83 1.07 -32.05
C ARG A 34 -22.44 2.35 -31.31
N TRP A 35 -23.19 2.72 -30.28
CA TRP A 35 -22.97 3.94 -29.48
C TRP A 35 -21.92 3.74 -28.38
N LYS A 36 -21.84 2.53 -27.82
CA LYS A 36 -20.82 2.17 -26.82
C LYS A 36 -19.38 2.35 -27.32
N LEU A 37 -19.13 2.18 -28.62
CA LEU A 37 -17.80 2.38 -29.20
C LEU A 37 -17.43 3.87 -29.29
N ILE A 38 -18.43 4.72 -29.55
CA ILE A 38 -18.29 6.19 -29.61
C ILE A 38 -18.15 6.75 -28.19
N ASP A 39 -18.95 6.26 -27.24
CA ASP A 39 -18.84 6.61 -25.82
C ASP A 39 -17.51 6.14 -25.22
N ALA A 40 -17.00 4.97 -25.61
CA ALA A 40 -15.68 4.48 -25.20
C ALA A 40 -14.53 5.32 -25.79
N LEU A 41 -14.65 5.79 -27.03
CA LEU A 41 -13.70 6.75 -27.62
C LEU A 41 -13.76 8.10 -26.87
N ARG A 42 -14.96 8.56 -26.52
CA ARG A 42 -15.20 9.79 -25.74
C ARG A 42 -14.65 9.70 -24.31
N LEU A 43 -14.87 8.58 -23.62
CA LEU A 43 -14.30 8.27 -22.29
C LEU A 43 -12.79 8.13 -22.31
N ASN A 44 -12.19 7.58 -23.38
CA ASN A 44 -10.73 7.52 -23.50
C ASN A 44 -10.11 8.91 -23.73
N ILE A 45 -10.77 9.79 -24.48
CA ILE A 45 -10.35 11.19 -24.65
C ILE A 45 -10.52 11.97 -23.34
N LEU A 46 -11.58 11.71 -22.56
CA LEU A 46 -11.79 12.30 -21.22
C LEU A 46 -10.86 11.73 -20.15
N ASN A 47 -10.44 10.46 -20.24
CA ASN A 47 -9.43 9.89 -19.34
C ASN A 47 -8.03 10.45 -19.64
N LEU A 48 -7.75 10.81 -20.89
CA LEU A 48 -6.58 11.60 -21.28
C LEU A 48 -6.59 13.00 -20.61
N PHE A 49 -7.78 13.56 -20.34
CA PHE A 49 -7.99 14.81 -19.59
C PHE A 49 -7.45 14.70 -18.16
N GLY A 50 -7.84 13.67 -17.41
CA GLY A 50 -7.39 13.44 -16.02
C GLY A 50 -5.91 13.08 -15.89
N ALA A 51 -5.28 12.56 -16.97
CA ALA A 51 -3.84 12.32 -17.01
C ALA A 51 -3.02 13.59 -17.30
N PHE A 52 -3.61 14.62 -17.93
CA PHE A 52 -2.92 15.83 -18.37
C PHE A 52 -3.08 17.05 -17.45
N ASP A 53 -4.07 17.08 -16.54
CA ASP A 53 -4.17 18.08 -15.47
C ASP A 53 -2.94 18.10 -14.53
N PHE A 54 -2.08 17.09 -14.65
CA PHE A 54 -0.77 17.02 -14.00
C PHE A 54 0.29 17.96 -14.64
N PHE A 55 0.11 18.41 -15.88
CA PHE A 55 1.02 19.32 -16.57
C PHE A 55 0.44 20.75 -16.63
N LYS A 56 0.88 21.61 -15.71
CA LYS A 56 0.56 23.05 -15.71
C LYS A 56 0.87 23.70 -17.08
N GLY A 57 -0.15 24.32 -17.68
CA GLY A 57 0.05 25.53 -18.50
C GLY A 57 -0.13 25.44 -20.02
N ARG A 58 -1.22 24.85 -20.55
CA ARG A 58 -1.64 25.10 -21.94
C ARG A 58 -3.17 25.15 -22.09
N GLU A 59 -3.78 26.32 -21.85
CA GLU A 59 -5.18 26.60 -22.23
C GLU A 59 -5.44 26.31 -23.72
N SER A 60 -4.44 26.52 -24.58
CA SER A 60 -4.53 26.27 -26.02
C SER A 60 -4.74 24.79 -26.40
N PHE A 61 -4.35 23.84 -25.53
CA PHE A 61 -4.49 22.40 -25.79
C PHE A 61 -5.89 21.89 -25.42
N LEU A 62 -6.49 22.47 -24.37
CA LEU A 62 -7.86 22.18 -23.96
C LEU A 62 -8.85 22.61 -25.06
N GLU A 63 -8.65 23.79 -25.66
CA GLU A 63 -9.46 24.23 -26.81
C GLU A 63 -9.37 23.30 -28.03
N GLU A 64 -8.21 22.68 -28.29
CA GLU A 64 -8.05 21.73 -29.40
C GLU A 64 -8.79 20.42 -29.13
N ILE A 65 -8.80 19.96 -27.87
CA ILE A 65 -9.53 18.76 -27.45
C ILE A 65 -11.04 18.99 -27.55
N ASP A 66 -11.55 20.13 -27.07
CA ASP A 66 -12.97 20.47 -27.17
C ASP A 66 -13.45 20.53 -28.62
N LYS A 67 -12.66 21.15 -29.51
CA LYS A 67 -12.94 21.17 -30.95
C LYS A 67 -12.93 19.76 -31.56
N MET A 68 -12.15 18.83 -31.01
CA MET A 68 -12.11 17.45 -31.46
C MET A 68 -13.35 16.68 -31.01
N ILE A 69 -13.77 16.85 -29.75
CA ILE A 69 -15.01 16.26 -29.20
C ILE A 69 -16.22 16.76 -29.98
N GLU A 70 -16.29 18.06 -30.27
CA GLU A 70 -17.40 18.66 -31.00
C GLU A 70 -17.51 18.14 -32.44
N ARG A 71 -16.37 17.85 -33.11
CA ARG A 71 -16.38 17.22 -34.44
C ARG A 71 -16.94 15.80 -34.40
N VAL A 72 -16.54 15.00 -33.39
CA VAL A 72 -17.02 13.63 -33.21
C VAL A 72 -18.53 13.62 -32.95
N ASP A 73 -19.02 14.52 -32.09
CA ASP A 73 -20.44 14.62 -31.77
C ASP A 73 -21.28 15.05 -32.99
N ASN A 74 -20.79 16.01 -33.78
CA ASN A 74 -21.48 16.46 -35.00
C ASN A 74 -21.56 15.38 -36.08
N GLU A 75 -20.51 14.57 -36.23
CA GLU A 75 -20.48 13.48 -37.20
C GLU A 75 -21.39 12.31 -36.77
N ALA A 76 -21.42 12.01 -35.47
CA ALA A 76 -22.36 11.06 -34.87
C ALA A 76 -23.83 11.51 -35.02
N LEU A 77 -24.13 12.79 -34.80
CA LEU A 77 -25.46 13.38 -35.02
C LEU A 77 -25.94 13.21 -36.47
N LYS A 78 -25.08 13.50 -37.45
CA LYS A 78 -25.41 13.31 -38.88
C LYS A 78 -25.68 11.85 -39.24
N LEU A 79 -24.85 10.93 -38.77
CA LEU A 79 -24.98 9.49 -39.06
C LEU A 79 -26.19 8.85 -38.35
N SER A 80 -26.62 9.44 -37.23
CA SER A 80 -27.78 8.98 -36.45
C SER A 80 -29.13 9.45 -36.98
N GLY A 81 -29.17 10.38 -37.94
CA GLY A 81 -30.42 11.03 -38.36
C GLY A 81 -31.08 11.86 -37.23
N GLY A 82 -30.29 12.36 -36.28
CA GLY A 82 -30.80 13.13 -35.13
C GLY A 82 -31.18 12.30 -33.89
N LEU A 83 -30.98 10.98 -33.91
CA LEU A 83 -31.24 10.09 -32.77
C LEU A 83 -30.09 10.05 -31.74
N TYR A 84 -28.92 10.59 -32.07
CA TYR A 84 -27.81 10.76 -31.13
C TYR A 84 -27.99 12.06 -30.35
N SER A 85 -28.05 11.94 -29.02
CA SER A 85 -27.98 13.07 -28.11
C SER A 85 -26.60 13.07 -27.45
N PRO A 86 -25.77 14.10 -27.65
CA PRO A 86 -24.54 14.25 -26.90
C PRO A 86 -24.87 14.34 -25.41
N LEU A 87 -24.06 13.72 -24.55
CA LEU A 87 -24.10 13.98 -23.11
C LEU A 87 -23.78 15.47 -22.89
N LYS A 88 -24.80 16.32 -22.81
CA LYS A 88 -24.70 17.72 -22.42
C LYS A 88 -24.97 17.80 -20.93
N GLY A 89 -24.02 18.39 -20.20
CA GLY A 89 -24.13 18.52 -18.75
C GLY A 89 -23.77 17.22 -18.04
N ILE A 90 -22.52 16.80 -18.15
CA ILE A 90 -21.83 16.51 -16.89
C ILE A 90 -21.42 17.90 -16.41
N GLU A 91 -22.37 18.64 -15.83
CA GLU A 91 -21.95 19.49 -14.73
C GLU A 91 -21.16 18.54 -13.83
N GLU A 92 -19.95 18.92 -13.46
CA GLU A 92 -19.43 18.41 -12.19
C GLU A 92 -20.48 18.79 -11.16
N THR A 93 -21.52 17.96 -11.00
CA THR A 93 -21.89 17.57 -9.68
C THR A 93 -20.59 17.03 -9.13
N GLU A 94 -19.83 17.90 -8.47
CA GLU A 94 -19.38 17.58 -7.14
C GLU A 94 -20.54 16.81 -6.51
N GLU A 95 -20.55 15.48 -6.69
CA GLU A 95 -20.89 14.61 -5.59
C GLU A 95 -19.91 15.06 -4.52
N THR A 96 -20.33 16.10 -3.79
CA THR A 96 -20.01 16.29 -2.41
C THR A 96 -20.40 14.95 -1.82
N LEU A 97 -19.42 14.03 -1.80
CA LEU A 97 -19.38 12.95 -0.85
C LEU A 97 -19.91 13.58 0.42
N PRO A 98 -20.95 13.00 1.05
CA PRO A 98 -21.43 13.53 2.31
C PRO A 98 -20.18 13.83 3.12
N THR A 99 -20.03 15.09 3.54
CA THR A 99 -18.98 15.46 4.50
C THR A 99 -19.42 14.80 5.80
N VAL A 100 -19.24 13.49 5.81
CA VAL A 100 -19.31 12.67 6.99
C VAL A 100 -18.25 13.29 7.87
N LYS A 101 -18.70 14.06 8.85
CA LYS A 101 -17.88 14.37 10.00
C LYS A 101 -17.64 13.02 10.65
N LEU A 102 -16.58 12.34 10.22
CA LEU A 102 -16.12 11.10 10.81
C LEU A 102 -15.98 11.42 12.29
N ARG A 103 -16.83 10.81 13.11
CA ARG A 103 -16.75 11.01 14.54
C ARG A 103 -15.41 10.46 14.97
N GLU A 104 -14.48 11.31 15.40
CA GLU A 104 -13.20 10.84 15.92
C GLU A 104 -13.49 9.92 17.09
N PRO A 105 -13.17 8.62 16.96
CA PRO A 105 -13.54 7.67 17.98
C PRO A 105 -12.62 7.87 19.19
N GLU A 106 -13.15 7.64 20.39
CA GLU A 106 -12.44 7.97 21.64
C GLU A 106 -11.02 7.34 21.67
N PRO A 107 -10.01 8.12 22.09
CA PRO A 107 -8.63 7.63 22.14
C PRO A 107 -8.53 6.47 23.12
N VAL A 108 -7.90 5.36 22.71
CA VAL A 108 -7.59 4.29 23.65
C VAL A 108 -6.43 4.78 24.51
N THR A 109 -6.69 4.98 25.79
CA THR A 109 -5.79 5.61 26.77
C THR A 109 -4.66 4.68 27.21
N ARG A 110 -3.91 4.10 26.27
CA ARG A 110 -2.62 3.46 26.61
C ARG A 110 -1.61 4.57 26.83
N GLU A 111 -1.29 4.87 28.08
CA GLU A 111 -0.19 5.78 28.40
C GLU A 111 1.15 5.15 27.97
N ILE A 112 1.85 5.81 27.04
CA ILE A 112 3.23 5.44 26.73
C ILE A 112 4.08 5.87 27.91
N LYS A 113 4.78 4.93 28.53
CA LYS A 113 5.79 5.28 29.54
C LYS A 113 6.85 6.16 28.88
N GLU A 114 7.38 7.16 29.58
CA GLU A 114 8.42 8.05 29.02
C GLU A 114 9.64 7.29 28.49
N GLU A 115 9.99 6.15 29.11
CA GLU A 115 11.06 5.24 28.65
C GLU A 115 10.79 4.58 27.30
N ASP A 116 9.52 4.48 26.89
CA ASP A 116 9.06 3.82 25.66
C ASP A 116 8.71 4.80 24.54
N LYS A 117 8.92 6.10 24.76
CA LYS A 117 8.63 7.16 23.78
C LYS A 117 9.39 7.01 22.45
N TRP A 118 10.52 6.32 22.49
CA TRP A 118 11.37 6.05 21.34
C TRP A 118 11.61 4.55 21.20
N VAL A 119 11.12 3.99 20.10
CA VAL A 119 11.32 2.59 19.74
C VAL A 119 12.69 2.40 19.10
N LEU A 120 13.45 1.46 19.65
CA LEU A 120 14.71 0.96 19.07
C LEU A 120 14.49 -0.42 18.46
N THR A 121 15.05 -0.64 17.27
CA THR A 121 14.95 -1.92 16.56
C THR A 121 15.80 -3.00 17.22
N GLY A 122 16.90 -2.61 17.87
CA GLY A 122 17.94 -3.52 18.37
C GLY A 122 18.75 -4.18 17.27
N ILE A 123 18.56 -3.81 16.00
CA ILE A 123 19.31 -4.37 14.87
C ILE A 123 20.71 -3.74 14.88
N PRO A 124 21.79 -4.55 14.86
CA PRO A 124 23.16 -4.04 14.86
C PRO A 124 23.39 -2.98 13.78
N GLY A 125 23.77 -1.78 14.23
CA GLY A 125 24.05 -0.63 13.37
C GLY A 125 22.84 0.15 12.85
N PHE A 126 21.64 -0.44 12.80
CA PHE A 126 20.45 0.26 12.29
C PHE A 126 20.05 1.42 13.21
N ASP A 127 20.01 1.20 14.52
CA ASP A 127 19.61 2.24 15.47
C ASP A 127 20.57 3.45 15.49
N LYS A 128 21.82 3.28 15.01
CA LYS A 128 22.77 4.39 14.81
C LYS A 128 22.36 5.34 13.68
N LEU A 129 21.46 4.91 12.79
CA LEU A 129 20.88 5.74 11.74
C LEU A 129 19.79 6.68 12.26
N LEU A 130 19.29 6.41 13.48
CA LEU A 130 18.27 7.18 14.16
C LEU A 130 18.94 8.10 15.19
N ARG A 131 18.47 9.35 15.31
CA ARG A 131 19.01 10.25 16.34
C ARG A 131 18.58 9.87 17.75
N ARG A 132 17.34 9.40 17.90
CA ARG A 132 16.71 9.03 19.20
C ARG A 132 16.09 7.64 19.16
N GLY A 133 15.49 7.28 18.02
CA GLY A 133 14.68 6.09 17.81
C GLY A 133 13.52 6.43 16.89
N ILE A 134 12.65 5.46 16.64
CA ILE A 134 11.37 5.65 15.96
C ILE A 134 10.37 6.21 17.00
N PRO A 135 9.64 7.31 16.75
CA PRO A 135 8.64 7.78 17.71
C PRO A 135 7.59 6.69 17.97
N ALA A 136 7.25 6.46 19.24
CA ALA A 136 6.23 5.49 19.57
C ALA A 136 4.86 5.88 19.00
N GLY A 137 4.07 4.88 18.61
CA GLY A 137 2.77 5.08 17.95
C GLY A 137 2.86 5.39 16.44
N SER A 138 4.08 5.41 15.87
CA SER A 138 4.26 5.68 14.44
C SER A 138 3.86 4.51 13.55
N ASN A 139 3.25 4.81 12.41
CA ASN A 139 3.06 3.85 11.33
C ASN A 139 4.24 3.90 10.34
N ILE A 140 5.02 2.81 10.26
CA ILE A 140 6.25 2.73 9.46
C ILE A 140 6.06 1.78 8.28
N ILE A 141 6.20 2.30 7.06
CA ILE A 141 6.24 1.46 5.86
C ILE A 141 7.64 0.86 5.71
N VAL A 142 7.69 -0.45 5.47
CA VAL A 142 8.90 -1.20 5.13
C VAL A 142 8.79 -1.63 3.67
N ALA A 143 9.47 -0.89 2.79
CA ALA A 143 9.38 -1.06 1.33
C ALA A 143 10.62 -1.76 0.77
N GLY A 144 10.50 -2.35 -0.42
CA GLY A 144 11.63 -2.93 -1.15
C GLY A 144 11.25 -4.13 -2.02
N GLY A 145 12.16 -4.50 -2.92
CA GLY A 145 12.03 -5.67 -3.80
C GLY A 145 11.93 -7.03 -3.08
N PRO A 146 11.59 -8.10 -3.81
CA PRO A 146 11.64 -9.45 -3.26
C PRO A 146 13.07 -9.81 -2.80
N GLY A 147 13.18 -10.54 -1.69
CA GLY A 147 14.48 -10.98 -1.16
C GLY A 147 15.37 -9.87 -0.58
N SER A 148 14.86 -8.65 -0.42
CA SER A 148 15.62 -7.52 0.12
C SER A 148 15.81 -7.53 1.64
N GLY A 149 15.02 -8.32 2.38
CA GLY A 149 15.17 -8.51 3.83
C GLY A 149 14.03 -7.98 4.71
N LYS A 150 12.93 -7.50 4.13
CA LYS A 150 11.78 -6.88 4.84
C LYS A 150 11.21 -7.74 5.98
N THR A 151 10.81 -8.97 5.69
CA THR A 151 10.27 -9.94 6.67
C THR A 151 11.26 -10.17 7.81
N ILE A 152 12.56 -10.33 7.50
CA ILE A 152 13.60 -10.56 8.53
C ILE A 152 13.80 -9.31 9.39
N PHE A 153 13.78 -8.12 8.81
CA PHE A 153 13.83 -6.86 9.55
C PHE A 153 12.70 -6.77 10.58
N CYS A 154 11.47 -7.07 10.16
CA CYS A 154 10.32 -7.09 11.06
C CYS A 154 10.48 -8.15 12.15
N LEU A 155 10.74 -9.40 11.79
CA LEU A 155 10.92 -10.51 12.76
C LEU A 155 12.04 -10.23 13.78
N GLN A 156 13.18 -9.73 13.33
CA GLN A 156 14.32 -9.41 14.19
C GLN A 156 13.99 -8.22 15.12
N THR A 157 13.29 -7.20 14.62
CA THR A 157 12.84 -6.07 15.44
C THR A 157 11.89 -6.52 16.54
N LEU A 158 10.89 -7.35 16.21
CA LEU A 158 9.97 -7.92 17.20
C LEU A 158 10.71 -8.82 18.20
N TYR A 159 11.62 -9.67 17.73
CA TYR A 159 12.44 -10.54 18.58
C TYR A 159 13.29 -9.75 19.57
N ASN A 160 13.94 -8.68 19.11
CA ASN A 160 14.76 -7.82 19.96
C ASN A 160 13.92 -7.11 21.02
N ALA A 161 12.71 -6.64 20.67
CA ALA A 161 11.78 -6.04 21.62
C ALA A 161 11.25 -7.07 22.65
N ALA A 162 10.88 -8.26 22.19
CA ALA A 162 10.43 -9.34 23.08
C ALA A 162 11.54 -9.83 24.02
N SER A 163 12.79 -9.85 23.54
CA SER A 163 13.96 -10.13 24.36
C SER A 163 14.24 -9.07 25.44
N ARG A 164 13.56 -7.91 25.37
CA ARG A 164 13.53 -6.87 26.40
C ARG A 164 12.24 -6.85 27.22
N GLY A 165 11.44 -7.92 27.15
CA GLY A 165 10.22 -8.06 27.95
C GLY A 165 8.95 -7.46 27.33
N LYS A 166 8.97 -7.03 26.06
CA LYS A 166 7.80 -6.45 25.39
C LYS A 166 6.95 -7.52 24.69
N ASP A 167 5.65 -7.30 24.59
CA ASP A 167 4.77 -8.16 23.77
C ASP A 167 4.69 -7.60 22.34
N CYS A 168 4.70 -8.48 21.35
CA CYS A 168 4.82 -8.13 19.94
C CYS A 168 3.88 -8.99 19.09
N VAL A 169 3.38 -8.44 18.00
CA VAL A 169 2.46 -9.14 17.09
C VAL A 169 3.03 -9.12 15.67
N TYR A 170 3.03 -10.27 15.00
CA TYR A 170 3.32 -10.39 13.58
C TYR A 170 2.07 -10.91 12.87
N LEU A 171 1.50 -10.09 12.00
CA LEU A 171 0.34 -10.43 11.18
C LEU A 171 0.77 -10.73 9.76
N SER A 172 0.58 -11.97 9.36
CA SER A 172 0.91 -12.45 8.02
C SER A 172 -0.34 -12.69 7.20
N MET A 173 -0.33 -12.24 5.95
CA MET A 173 -1.38 -12.48 4.96
C MET A 173 -1.08 -13.72 4.11
N GLU A 174 0.21 -14.00 3.91
CA GLU A 174 0.66 -15.02 2.96
C GLU A 174 1.27 -16.21 3.68
N GLU A 175 2.31 -15.95 4.47
CA GLU A 175 3.15 -16.98 5.07
C GLU A 175 2.53 -17.57 6.35
N ARG A 176 2.67 -18.88 6.52
CA ARG A 176 2.16 -19.59 7.70
C ARG A 176 3.01 -19.30 8.95
N PRO A 177 2.41 -19.28 10.16
CA PRO A 177 3.15 -19.04 11.41
C PRO A 177 4.32 -20.02 11.62
N GLU A 178 4.19 -21.28 11.20
CA GLU A 178 5.27 -22.26 11.32
C GLU A 178 6.51 -21.89 10.50
N ARG A 179 6.30 -21.31 9.31
CA ARG A 179 7.40 -20.89 8.43
C ARG A 179 8.10 -19.65 8.99
N LEU A 180 7.33 -18.68 9.47
CA LEU A 180 7.87 -17.50 10.16
C LEU A 180 8.69 -17.88 11.39
N LYS A 181 8.18 -18.80 12.22
CA LYS A 181 8.94 -19.37 13.33
C LYS A 181 10.23 -20.05 12.83
N GLY A 182 10.16 -20.80 11.74
CA GLY A 182 11.33 -21.41 11.09
C GLY A 182 12.40 -20.37 10.71
N HIS A 183 12.00 -19.25 10.11
CA HIS A 183 12.91 -18.15 9.79
C HIS A 183 13.60 -17.60 11.04
N MET A 184 12.83 -17.35 12.11
CA MET A 184 13.40 -16.89 13.38
C MET A 184 14.46 -17.86 13.91
N LEU A 185 14.15 -19.16 13.93
CA LEU A 185 15.09 -20.18 14.42
C LEU A 185 16.33 -20.29 13.55
N SER A 186 16.22 -20.15 12.22
CA SER A 186 17.37 -20.21 11.32
C SER A 186 18.36 -19.06 11.50
N PHE A 187 17.91 -17.92 12.02
CA PHE A 187 18.77 -16.78 12.36
C PHE A 187 19.22 -16.78 13.83
N GLY A 188 19.02 -17.89 14.54
CA GLY A 188 19.41 -18.04 15.94
C GLY A 188 18.57 -17.21 16.92
N PHE A 189 17.38 -16.76 16.53
CA PHE A 189 16.47 -16.05 17.44
C PHE A 189 15.88 -17.06 18.43
N ASN A 190 16.33 -16.99 19.68
CA ASN A 190 15.98 -17.98 20.69
C ASN A 190 14.58 -17.71 21.25
N VAL A 191 13.61 -18.47 20.74
CA VAL A 191 12.20 -18.38 21.11
C VAL A 191 11.63 -19.73 21.49
N LYS A 192 10.85 -19.76 22.57
CA LYS A 192 10.13 -20.95 23.03
C LYS A 192 8.65 -20.85 22.64
N GLU A 193 8.13 -21.88 21.98
CA GLU A 193 6.68 -21.97 21.71
C GLU A 193 5.92 -22.20 23.03
N ILE A 194 4.89 -21.38 23.25
CA ILE A 194 4.02 -21.41 24.44
C ILE A 194 2.67 -22.04 24.09
N SER A 195 2.11 -21.70 22.93
CA SER A 195 0.85 -22.23 22.43
C SER A 195 0.80 -22.18 20.91
N ARG A 196 -0.12 -22.97 20.33
CA ARG A 196 -0.36 -23.04 18.89
C ARG A 196 -1.83 -23.31 18.61
N THR A 197 -2.34 -22.63 17.58
CA THR A 197 -3.61 -22.91 16.91
C THR A 197 -3.33 -23.14 15.41
N GLU A 198 -4.37 -23.30 14.60
CA GLU A 198 -4.22 -23.42 13.14
C GLU A 198 -3.64 -22.15 12.49
N HIS A 199 -3.92 -20.98 13.06
CA HIS A 199 -3.59 -19.69 12.47
C HIS A 199 -2.67 -18.84 13.34
N GLU A 200 -2.28 -19.33 14.52
CA GLU A 200 -1.48 -18.55 15.47
C GLU A 200 -0.46 -19.41 16.21
N ILE A 201 0.75 -18.90 16.37
CA ILE A 201 1.77 -19.47 17.26
C ILE A 201 2.20 -18.39 18.24
N LEU A 202 2.12 -18.71 19.53
CA LEU A 202 2.60 -17.86 20.60
C LEU A 202 4.01 -18.27 21.00
N LEU A 203 4.94 -17.31 20.99
CA LEU A 203 6.35 -17.51 21.30
C LEU A 203 6.76 -16.66 22.52
N ARG A 204 7.70 -17.16 23.33
CA ARG A 204 8.38 -16.42 24.40
C ARG A 204 9.84 -16.21 24.04
N ALA A 205 10.32 -14.98 24.11
CA ALA A 205 11.73 -14.66 24.01
C ALA A 205 12.44 -14.76 25.38
N SER A 206 13.77 -14.77 25.39
CA SER A 206 14.59 -14.94 26.59
C SER A 206 14.33 -13.89 27.69
N GLY A 207 14.02 -12.64 27.32
CA GLY A 207 13.66 -11.57 28.26
C GLY A 207 12.24 -11.63 28.81
N GLY A 208 11.49 -12.71 28.53
CA GLY A 208 10.14 -12.93 29.05
C GLY A 208 9.03 -12.32 28.20
N GLY A 209 9.33 -11.41 27.27
CA GLY A 209 8.37 -10.85 26.32
C GLY A 209 7.88 -11.89 25.31
N ARG A 210 6.73 -11.63 24.70
CA ARG A 210 6.05 -12.61 23.84
C ARG A 210 5.88 -12.10 22.42
N ILE A 211 5.77 -13.04 21.48
CA ILE A 211 5.50 -12.75 20.07
C ILE A 211 4.33 -13.62 19.63
N SER A 212 3.24 -13.01 19.18
CA SER A 212 2.17 -13.72 18.46
C SER A 212 2.49 -13.69 16.96
N LEU A 213 2.68 -14.86 16.36
CA LEU A 213 2.76 -15.02 14.91
C LEU A 213 1.39 -15.49 14.42
N LYS A 214 0.62 -14.58 13.83
CA LYS A 214 -0.77 -14.84 13.41
C LYS A 214 -0.91 -14.69 11.91
N ARG A 215 -1.58 -15.65 11.27
CA ARG A 215 -1.98 -15.56 9.86
C ARG A 215 -3.44 -15.12 9.79
N ILE A 216 -3.71 -14.09 9.01
CA ILE A 216 -5.06 -13.58 8.76
C ILE A 216 -5.32 -13.58 7.25
N GLN A 217 -6.58 -13.77 6.86
CA GLN A 217 -6.95 -13.69 5.45
C GLN A 217 -7.15 -12.22 5.07
N PRO A 218 -6.67 -11.76 3.89
CA PRO A 218 -6.83 -10.37 3.47
C PRO A 218 -8.29 -9.89 3.50
N VAL A 219 -9.24 -10.75 3.11
CA VAL A 219 -10.68 -10.45 3.12
C VAL A 219 -11.21 -10.19 4.54
N GLN A 220 -10.64 -10.82 5.57
CA GLN A 220 -11.06 -10.57 6.95
C GLN A 220 -10.67 -9.16 7.38
N LEU A 221 -9.43 -8.74 7.09
CA LEU A 221 -8.97 -7.38 7.38
C LEU A 221 -9.76 -6.34 6.58
N ALA A 222 -10.03 -6.62 5.30
CA ALA A 222 -10.90 -5.82 4.44
C ALA A 222 -12.26 -5.53 5.07
N ARG A 223 -12.98 -6.59 5.44
CA ARG A 223 -14.31 -6.47 6.05
C ARG A 223 -14.27 -5.74 7.40
N SER A 224 -13.25 -5.98 8.21
CA SER A 224 -13.10 -5.28 9.49
C SER A 224 -12.93 -3.77 9.30
N ILE A 225 -12.17 -3.34 8.29
CA ILE A 225 -12.00 -1.90 8.03
C ILE A 225 -13.21 -1.30 7.31
N GLU A 226 -13.90 -2.06 6.45
CA GLU A 226 -15.18 -1.63 5.89
C GLU A 226 -16.22 -1.37 6.99
N ALA A 227 -16.30 -2.25 8.00
CA ALA A 227 -17.13 -2.01 9.17
C ALA A 227 -16.71 -0.75 9.96
N LEU A 228 -15.39 -0.46 10.08
CA LEU A 228 -14.90 0.76 10.73
C LEU A 228 -15.36 2.01 9.96
N LEU A 229 -15.36 1.94 8.63
CA LEU A 229 -15.82 3.03 7.77
C LEU A 229 -17.31 3.27 7.91
N GLU A 230 -18.12 2.20 7.91
CA GLU A 230 -19.57 2.28 8.08
C GLU A 230 -19.98 2.74 9.50
N GLU A 231 -19.18 2.44 10.52
CA GLU A 231 -19.36 2.98 11.87
C GLU A 231 -19.04 4.49 11.89
N ALA A 232 -17.89 4.88 11.33
CA ALA A 232 -17.47 6.26 11.30
C ALA A 232 -18.41 7.16 10.47
N SER A 233 -19.11 6.58 9.48
CA SER A 233 -20.17 7.25 8.72
C SER A 233 -21.54 7.28 9.40
N GLY A 234 -21.70 6.57 10.53
CA GLY A 234 -22.97 6.47 11.23
C GLY A 234 -24.01 5.62 10.50
N THR A 235 -23.63 4.88 9.45
CA THR A 235 -24.52 3.95 8.76
C THR A 235 -24.68 2.63 9.51
N LEU A 236 -23.75 2.28 10.40
CA LEU A 236 -23.91 1.20 11.37
C LEU A 236 -24.47 1.74 12.70
N PRO A 237 -25.72 1.37 13.07
CA PRO A 237 -26.36 1.85 14.30
C PRO A 237 -25.82 1.17 15.58
N ILE A 238 -24.93 0.18 15.43
CA ILE A 238 -24.31 -0.57 16.52
C ILE A 238 -22.86 -0.09 16.61
N LYS A 239 -22.39 0.29 17.81
CA LYS A 239 -20.96 0.37 18.12
C LYS A 239 -20.41 -1.05 17.97
N ILE A 240 -19.80 -1.36 16.84
CA ILE A 240 -19.05 -2.58 16.72
C ILE A 240 -17.73 -2.27 17.41
N ASP A 241 -17.47 -2.90 18.56
CA ASP A 241 -16.09 -3.11 18.97
C ASP A 241 -15.50 -3.99 17.87
N ILE A 242 -14.94 -3.37 16.84
CA ILE A 242 -14.30 -4.10 15.77
C ILE A 242 -13.05 -4.67 16.41
N VAL A 243 -13.23 -5.86 16.97
CA VAL A 243 -12.16 -6.72 17.42
C VAL A 243 -11.51 -7.17 16.13
N LEU A 244 -10.63 -6.33 15.61
CA LEU A 244 -9.46 -6.83 14.93
C LEU A 244 -8.72 -7.68 15.98
N ASP A 245 -9.18 -8.93 16.15
CA ASP A 245 -8.71 -9.91 17.13
C ASP A 245 -7.35 -10.46 16.70
N PHE A 246 -6.46 -9.56 16.35
CA PHE A 246 -5.12 -9.87 15.94
C PHE A 246 -4.12 -9.68 17.08
N ILE A 247 -4.55 -9.05 18.19
CA ILE A 247 -3.79 -8.92 19.44
C ILE A 247 -4.42 -9.87 20.46
N PRO A 248 -3.67 -10.81 21.03
CA PRO A 248 -4.17 -11.62 22.14
C PRO A 248 -4.67 -10.76 23.30
N GLU A 249 -5.77 -11.15 23.95
CA GLU A 249 -6.39 -10.36 25.03
C GLU A 249 -5.42 -10.04 26.19
N ASP A 250 -4.50 -10.94 26.47
CA ASP A 250 -3.51 -10.82 27.54
C ASP A 250 -2.22 -10.10 27.12
N PHE A 251 -2.16 -9.56 25.89
CA PHE A 251 -1.01 -8.81 25.39
C PHE A 251 -1.14 -7.31 25.66
N ASN A 252 -0.07 -6.76 26.22
CA ASN A 252 0.20 -5.33 26.09
C ASN A 252 1.11 -5.11 24.87
N ALA A 253 0.55 -5.28 23.68
CA ALA A 253 1.30 -5.20 22.44
C ALA A 253 2.03 -3.86 22.31
N TYR A 254 3.34 -3.94 22.11
CA TYR A 254 4.27 -2.82 21.98
C TYR A 254 4.58 -2.54 20.50
N LEU A 255 4.82 -3.60 19.72
CA LEU A 255 5.09 -3.53 18.29
C LEU A 255 4.15 -4.46 17.52
N LEU A 256 3.77 -4.04 16.32
CA LEU A 256 3.05 -4.86 15.36
C LEU A 256 3.77 -4.83 14.01
N ALA A 257 4.00 -5.99 13.40
CA ALA A 257 4.40 -6.10 12.00
C ALA A 257 3.23 -6.62 11.17
N LEU A 258 2.95 -6.02 10.02
CA LEU A 258 1.92 -6.44 9.07
C LEU A 258 2.60 -6.80 7.73
N ASP A 259 2.49 -8.06 7.30
CA ASP A 259 3.15 -8.62 6.12
C ASP A 259 2.17 -9.35 5.18
N SER A 260 1.79 -8.81 4.02
CA SER A 260 2.02 -7.46 3.51
C SER A 260 0.69 -6.71 3.37
N ILE A 261 0.74 -5.38 3.32
CA ILE A 261 -0.46 -4.58 3.02
C ILE A 261 -0.92 -4.76 1.57
N SER A 262 -0.02 -5.14 0.66
CA SER A 262 -0.32 -5.39 -0.76
C SER A 262 -1.37 -6.49 -0.97
N ALA A 263 -1.40 -7.49 -0.09
CA ALA A 263 -2.44 -8.53 -0.13
C ALA A 263 -3.84 -7.96 0.14
N VAL A 264 -3.94 -6.89 0.94
CA VAL A 264 -5.19 -6.21 1.26
C VAL A 264 -5.69 -5.39 0.07
N GLU A 265 -4.80 -4.72 -0.64
CA GLU A 265 -5.12 -4.05 -1.92
C GLU A 265 -5.77 -5.04 -2.90
N THR A 266 -5.18 -6.23 -3.04
CA THR A 266 -5.69 -7.26 -3.96
C THR A 266 -7.10 -7.75 -3.57
N ALA A 267 -7.39 -7.83 -2.27
CA ALA A 267 -8.72 -8.20 -1.77
C ALA A 267 -9.73 -7.05 -1.85
N PHE A 268 -9.27 -5.81 -1.99
CA PHE A 268 -10.08 -4.62 -2.04
C PHE A 268 -10.70 -4.43 -3.43
N SER A 269 -12.02 -4.37 -3.50
CA SER A 269 -12.75 -4.27 -4.78
C SER A 269 -13.17 -2.83 -5.16
N GLY A 270 -12.73 -1.82 -4.39
CA GLY A 270 -13.13 -0.43 -4.58
C GLY A 270 -12.18 0.39 -5.46
N THR A 271 -12.49 1.68 -5.60
CA THR A 271 -11.65 2.65 -6.32
C THR A 271 -10.38 3.00 -5.55
N ARG A 272 -9.36 3.55 -6.24
CA ARG A 272 -8.15 4.10 -5.60
C ARG A 272 -8.44 5.13 -4.50
N ARG A 273 -9.48 5.94 -4.66
CA ARG A 273 -9.91 6.93 -3.65
C ARG A 273 -10.43 6.24 -2.39
N GLN A 274 -11.22 5.18 -2.54
CA GLN A 274 -11.71 4.40 -1.41
C GLN A 274 -10.58 3.60 -0.74
N TYR A 275 -9.61 3.09 -1.50
CA TYR A 275 -8.42 2.44 -0.94
C TYR A 275 -7.61 3.40 -0.05
N ARG A 276 -7.49 4.67 -0.45
CA ARG A 276 -6.85 5.69 0.40
C ARG A 276 -7.58 5.90 1.72
N ILE A 277 -8.88 6.07 1.67
CA ILE A 277 -9.71 6.22 2.86
C ILE A 277 -9.57 4.98 3.76
N TYR A 278 -9.53 3.80 3.14
CA TYR A 278 -9.37 2.52 3.82
C TYR A 278 -8.02 2.42 4.56
N ILE A 279 -6.88 2.69 3.90
CA ILE A 279 -5.56 2.66 4.54
C ILE A 279 -5.45 3.72 5.63
N GLU A 280 -6.04 4.89 5.42
CA GLU A 280 -6.09 5.94 6.43
C GLU A 280 -6.82 5.48 7.70
N GLN A 281 -7.95 4.76 7.58
CA GLN A 281 -8.63 4.22 8.76
C GLN A 281 -7.82 3.13 9.46
N LEU A 282 -7.13 2.28 8.71
CA LEU A 282 -6.23 1.28 9.31
C LEU A 282 -5.11 1.94 10.11
N PHE A 283 -4.48 2.98 9.57
CA PHE A 283 -3.40 3.70 10.25
C PHE A 283 -3.91 4.42 11.50
N ARG A 284 -5.07 5.10 11.40
CA ARG A 284 -5.75 5.70 12.55
C ARG A 284 -6.12 4.64 13.60
N TYR A 285 -6.52 3.44 13.20
CA TYR A 285 -6.81 2.36 14.13
C TYR A 285 -5.55 1.93 14.92
N PHE A 286 -4.41 1.78 14.24
CA PHE A 286 -3.14 1.49 14.92
C PHE A 286 -2.67 2.63 15.84
N GLU A 287 -2.82 3.88 15.41
CA GLU A 287 -2.53 5.07 16.22
C GLU A 287 -3.38 5.10 17.49
N ARG A 288 -4.68 4.77 17.39
CA ARG A 288 -5.58 4.67 18.54
C ARG A 288 -5.11 3.64 19.54
N LEU A 289 -4.65 2.47 19.07
CA LEU A 289 -4.09 1.42 19.93
C LEU A 289 -2.70 1.77 20.49
N ASN A 290 -2.15 2.91 20.08
CA ASN A 290 -0.83 3.40 20.44
C ASN A 290 0.29 2.39 20.10
N LEU A 291 0.10 1.69 18.98
CA LEU A 291 1.04 0.70 18.49
C LEU A 291 2.04 1.33 17.56
N THR A 292 3.31 0.99 17.72
CA THR A 292 4.30 1.27 16.67
C THR A 292 4.24 0.12 15.66
N THR A 293 3.91 0.45 14.42
CA THR A 293 3.65 -0.57 13.40
C THR A 293 4.70 -0.57 12.30
N PHE A 294 5.07 -1.76 11.83
CA PHE A 294 5.92 -1.99 10.67
C PHE A 294 5.10 -2.68 9.60
N ILE A 295 4.77 -1.96 8.53
CA ILE A 295 3.85 -2.42 7.49
C ILE A 295 4.66 -2.69 6.24
N ILE A 296 4.77 -3.95 5.88
CA ILE A 296 5.50 -4.37 4.68
C ILE A 296 4.64 -4.03 3.46
N SER A 297 5.23 -3.29 2.54
CA SER A 297 4.67 -3.00 1.23
C SER A 297 5.63 -3.50 0.15
N GLU A 298 5.09 -4.15 -0.87
CA GLU A 298 5.88 -4.60 -2.00
C GLU A 298 6.18 -3.45 -2.95
N SER A 299 7.45 -3.38 -3.39
CA SER A 299 7.89 -2.38 -4.36
C SER A 299 8.96 -2.99 -5.27
N LEU A 300 9.37 -2.25 -6.29
CA LEU A 300 10.50 -2.63 -7.13
C LEU A 300 11.83 -2.57 -6.35
N GLU A 301 12.90 -3.18 -6.89
CA GLU A 301 14.23 -3.28 -6.26
C GLU A 301 14.91 -1.92 -5.99
N ALA A 302 14.61 -0.91 -6.80
CA ALA A 302 15.04 0.48 -6.65
C ALA A 302 13.83 1.40 -6.86
N PRO A 303 12.93 1.49 -5.87
CA PRO A 303 11.63 2.10 -6.06
C PRO A 303 11.74 3.62 -6.21
N LYS A 304 11.11 4.17 -7.26
CA LYS A 304 10.70 5.59 -7.29
C LYS A 304 9.38 5.83 -6.54
N ARG A 305 8.65 4.75 -6.26
CA ARG A 305 7.43 4.66 -5.44
C ARG A 305 7.58 3.50 -4.47
N PHE A 306 7.35 3.74 -3.19
CA PHE A 306 7.61 2.79 -2.10
C PHE A 306 6.41 1.88 -1.79
N SER A 307 5.37 2.00 -2.60
CA SER A 307 4.15 1.21 -2.56
C SER A 307 3.56 1.12 -3.97
N GLU A 308 2.73 0.12 -4.21
CA GLU A 308 2.13 -0.14 -5.52
C GLU A 308 1.16 0.98 -5.93
N THR A 309 0.31 1.43 -5.01
CA THR A 309 -0.62 2.54 -5.28
C THR A 309 0.00 3.91 -5.14
N GLY A 310 1.07 4.04 -4.33
CA GLY A 310 1.66 5.31 -3.94
C GLY A 310 0.86 6.04 -2.86
N VAL A 311 -0.14 5.43 -2.24
CA VAL A 311 -0.98 6.07 -1.21
C VAL A 311 -0.37 5.94 0.18
N GLU A 312 0.20 4.77 0.45
CA GLU A 312 0.74 4.33 1.73
C GLU A 312 1.89 5.24 2.18
N GLU A 313 2.76 5.63 1.25
CA GLU A 313 3.92 6.50 1.50
C GLU A 313 3.55 7.92 1.97
N PHE A 314 2.40 8.46 1.53
CA PHE A 314 1.93 9.77 1.97
C PHE A 314 1.33 9.74 3.38
N LEU A 315 0.60 8.66 3.69
CA LEU A 315 -0.08 8.49 4.97
C LEU A 315 0.89 8.13 6.08
N ALA A 316 1.90 7.30 5.81
CA ALA A 316 2.84 6.80 6.82
C ALA A 316 3.66 7.90 7.50
N ASP A 317 4.03 7.68 8.75
CA ASP A 317 4.91 8.56 9.51
C ASP A 317 6.37 8.36 9.15
N GLY A 318 6.74 7.12 8.81
CA GLY A 318 8.07 6.78 8.35
C GLY A 318 8.07 5.78 7.20
N ILE A 319 9.16 5.78 6.45
CA ILE A 319 9.42 4.85 5.35
C ILE A 319 10.86 4.38 5.47
N ILE A 320 11.02 3.07 5.62
CA ILE A 320 12.31 2.37 5.58
C ILE A 320 12.35 1.56 4.29
N VAL A 321 13.38 1.78 3.48
CA VAL A 321 13.51 1.21 2.14
C VAL A 321 14.67 0.23 2.12
N PHE A 322 14.39 -0.98 1.64
CA PHE A 322 15.34 -2.07 1.47
C PHE A 322 15.69 -2.24 0.00
N TYR A 323 16.98 -2.12 -0.31
CA TYR A 323 17.54 -2.23 -1.65
C TYR A 323 18.28 -3.55 -1.85
N ASN A 324 18.22 -4.07 -3.07
CA ASN A 324 18.93 -5.27 -3.49
C ASN A 324 19.54 -5.08 -4.89
N PHE A 325 20.58 -4.24 -4.97
CA PHE A 325 21.19 -3.85 -6.23
C PHE A 325 21.97 -4.99 -6.88
N ALA A 326 21.99 -5.02 -8.21
CA ALA A 326 22.94 -5.83 -8.96
C ALA A 326 24.35 -5.25 -8.82
N GLY A 327 25.26 -5.98 -8.18
CA GLY A 327 26.69 -5.69 -8.22
C GLY A 327 27.37 -6.43 -9.37
N LYS A 328 28.70 -6.27 -9.49
CA LYS A 328 29.48 -6.89 -10.57
C LYS A 328 29.53 -8.42 -10.50
N THR A 329 29.59 -8.95 -9.28
CA THR A 329 29.75 -10.38 -8.98
C THR A 329 28.67 -10.91 -8.05
N GLU A 330 28.15 -10.05 -7.18
CA GLU A 330 27.16 -10.40 -6.17
C GLU A 330 26.11 -9.29 -6.03
N ARG A 331 25.00 -9.61 -5.40
CA ARG A 331 23.97 -8.62 -5.06
C ARG A 331 24.43 -7.78 -3.87
N ILE A 332 24.22 -6.48 -3.94
CA ILE A 332 24.57 -5.53 -2.87
C ILE A 332 23.28 -5.08 -2.20
N ARG A 333 23.18 -5.34 -0.89
CA ARG A 333 22.02 -4.94 -0.09
C ARG A 333 22.27 -3.61 0.62
N GLY A 334 21.23 -2.80 0.68
CA GLY A 334 21.26 -1.53 1.39
C GLY A 334 19.95 -1.23 2.09
N VAL A 335 20.00 -0.37 3.10
CA VAL A 335 18.82 0.14 3.79
C VAL A 335 18.89 1.66 3.89
N GLU A 336 17.74 2.31 3.72
CA GLU A 336 17.60 3.77 3.88
C GLU A 336 16.38 4.07 4.76
N ILE A 337 16.53 5.06 5.64
CA ILE A 337 15.36 5.72 6.26
C ILE A 337 15.02 6.88 5.33
N TYR A 338 14.04 6.67 4.45
CA TYR A 338 13.65 7.66 3.45
C TYR A 338 12.91 8.84 4.08
N LYS A 339 12.04 8.52 5.05
CA LYS A 339 11.23 9.48 5.79
C LYS A 339 11.05 9.00 7.22
N LEU A 340 11.07 9.92 8.18
CA LEU A 340 10.61 9.66 9.54
C LEU A 340 10.16 10.98 10.18
N ARG A 341 8.86 11.12 10.47
CA ARG A 341 8.30 12.30 11.14
C ARG A 341 8.72 12.34 12.60
N GLY A 342 8.78 13.55 13.17
CA GLY A 342 9.06 13.76 14.60
C GLY A 342 10.52 13.59 15.05
N THR A 343 11.44 13.13 14.18
CA THR A 343 12.85 12.94 14.53
C THR A 343 13.78 13.04 13.33
N SER A 344 15.07 13.27 13.59
CA SER A 344 16.11 13.27 12.55
C SER A 344 16.68 11.87 12.35
N HIS A 345 17.06 11.57 11.11
CA HIS A 345 17.65 10.31 10.71
C HIS A 345 18.74 10.53 9.66
N ALA A 346 19.57 9.52 9.44
CA ALA A 346 20.52 9.50 8.33
C ALA A 346 19.77 9.53 6.99
N ARG A 347 20.23 10.36 6.05
CA ARG A 347 19.66 10.54 4.69
C ARG A 347 20.61 9.98 3.64
N ARG A 348 20.81 8.67 3.68
CA ARG A 348 21.72 7.94 2.78
C ARG A 348 21.36 6.46 2.77
N ILE A 349 21.68 5.77 1.69
CA ILE A 349 21.59 4.32 1.58
C ILE A 349 22.82 3.71 2.26
N VAL A 350 22.59 2.90 3.29
CA VAL A 350 23.64 2.31 4.12
C VAL A 350 23.79 0.83 3.77
N PRO A 351 25.02 0.34 3.53
CA PRO A 351 25.25 -1.08 3.29
C PRO A 351 24.75 -1.94 4.44
N MET A 352 24.19 -3.10 4.11
CA MET A 352 23.76 -4.09 5.10
C MET A 352 23.98 -5.52 4.59
N GLU A 353 24.02 -6.46 5.51
CA GLU A 353 24.10 -7.89 5.23
C GLU A 353 23.02 -8.65 6.00
N ILE A 354 22.62 -9.80 5.46
CA ILE A 354 21.80 -10.79 6.15
C ILE A 354 22.72 -11.96 6.46
N THR A 355 23.10 -12.08 7.72
CA THR A 355 24.01 -13.11 8.26
C THR A 355 23.21 -14.28 8.82
N ASP A 356 23.90 -15.30 9.35
CA ASP A 356 23.32 -16.37 10.17
C ASP A 356 22.67 -15.87 11.48
N LYS A 357 22.87 -14.60 11.84
CA LYS A 357 22.30 -13.94 13.03
C LYS A 357 21.28 -12.85 12.69
N GLY A 358 20.81 -12.82 11.44
CA GLY A 358 19.90 -11.81 10.93
C GLY A 358 20.62 -10.62 10.29
N ILE A 359 19.95 -9.48 10.25
CA ILE A 359 20.44 -8.25 9.60
C ILE A 359 21.51 -7.58 10.45
N VAL A 360 22.56 -7.12 9.77
CA VAL A 360 23.60 -6.22 10.29
C VAL A 360 23.72 -5.04 9.32
N VAL A 361 23.69 -3.82 9.86
CA VAL A 361 23.82 -2.57 9.10
C VAL A 361 25.17 -1.94 9.40
N TYR A 362 25.84 -1.39 8.38
CA TYR A 362 27.19 -0.84 8.48
C TYR A 362 27.19 0.69 8.31
N PRO A 363 26.79 1.46 9.34
CA PRO A 363 26.65 2.92 9.24
C PRO A 363 27.97 3.65 8.99
N ASP A 364 29.09 3.04 9.36
CA ASP A 364 30.43 3.64 9.21
C ASP A 364 31.01 3.39 7.80
N ASN A 365 30.39 2.51 7.01
CA ASN A 365 30.80 2.27 5.64
C ASN A 365 30.33 3.41 4.70
N PRO A 366 31.03 3.63 3.57
CA PRO A 366 30.59 4.56 2.56
C PRO A 366 29.15 4.27 2.10
N PRO A 367 28.32 5.29 1.90
CA PRO A 367 26.96 5.08 1.42
C PRO A 367 26.95 4.48 0.02
N LEU A 368 25.92 3.69 -0.26
CA LEU A 368 25.71 3.16 -1.60
C LEU A 368 25.17 4.27 -2.51
N ALA A 369 25.72 4.35 -3.72
CA ALA A 369 25.15 5.18 -4.77
C ALA A 369 23.87 4.54 -5.30
N MET A 370 22.85 5.35 -5.61
CA MET A 370 21.73 4.84 -6.40
C MET A 370 22.25 4.40 -7.78
N PRO A 371 21.85 3.21 -8.26
CA PRO A 371 22.11 2.85 -9.65
C PRO A 371 21.41 3.88 -10.55
N LEU A 372 22.19 4.50 -11.46
CA LEU A 372 21.71 5.49 -12.43
C LEU A 372 20.71 4.90 -13.41
#